data_AF-A0A4Q6GD14-F1
#
_entry.id   AF-A0A4Q6GD14-F1
#
_cell.length_a   1.000
_cell.length_b   1.000
_cell.length_c   1.000
_cell.angle_alpha   90.00
_cell.angle_beta   90.00
_cell.angle_gamma   90.00
#
_symmetry.space_group_name_H-M   'P 1'
#
loop_
_entity.id
_entity.type
_entity.pdbx_description
1 polymer ?
#
loop_
_entity_poly.entity_id
_entity_poly.type
_entity_poly.pdbx_seq_one_letter_code
_entity_poly.pdbx_strand_id
1 'polypeptide(L)'
;MMNTDTFFGGAPEVNASAPGRVNLLGEHTDYNDGFMLPVATPQRTLVAMSRSGDDHFHFYSPTFDNTVTFAHDGNAPQGYGSYIEGCIRLVQ
;
A
#
# COMPACT_ATOMS: atom_id res chain seq x y z
N MET A 1 14.87 -14.37 8.26
CA MET A 1 13.85 -13.66 7.46
C MET A 1 13.38 -12.49 8.29
N MET A 2 13.61 -11.25 7.86
CA MET A 2 13.18 -10.07 8.61
C MET A 2 11.65 -10.03 8.66
N ASN A 3 11.09 -9.82 9.85
CA ASN A 3 9.66 -9.65 10.06
C ASN A 3 9.30 -8.17 9.85
N THR A 4 8.25 -7.88 9.09
CA THR A 4 7.70 -6.52 8.91
C THR A 4 7.38 -5.86 10.25
N ASP A 5 7.02 -6.64 11.27
CA ASP A 5 6.65 -6.13 12.59
C ASP A 5 7.82 -5.53 13.38
N THR A 6 9.07 -5.79 12.97
CA THR A 6 10.26 -5.35 13.70
C THR A 6 11.29 -4.67 12.81
N PHE A 7 11.02 -4.52 11.51
CA PHE A 7 11.99 -3.98 10.54
C PHE A 7 12.48 -2.58 10.93
N PHE A 8 11.57 -1.71 11.39
CA PHE A 8 11.90 -0.36 11.85
C PHE A 8 12.30 -0.29 13.34
N GLY A 9 12.65 -1.41 13.96
CA GLY A 9 13.21 -1.44 15.33
C GLY A 9 12.20 -1.31 16.47
N GLY A 10 10.89 -1.33 16.19
CA GLY A 10 9.82 -1.29 17.18
C GLY A 10 8.54 -1.95 16.67
N ALA A 11 7.61 -2.23 17.59
CA ALA A 11 6.31 -2.80 17.23
C ALA A 11 5.45 -1.77 16.46
N PRO A 12 4.67 -2.20 15.46
CA PRO A 12 3.77 -1.31 14.73
C PRO A 12 2.63 -0.79 15.62
N GLU A 13 2.24 0.46 15.45
CA GLU A 13 1.04 1.04 16.07
C GLU A 13 -0.24 0.49 15.42
N VAL A 14 -0.20 0.20 14.12
CA VAL A 14 -1.34 -0.28 13.33
C VAL A 14 -0.92 -1.41 12.40
N ASN A 15 -1.75 -2.45 12.34
CA ASN A 15 -1.70 -3.48 11.31
C ASN A 15 -2.99 -3.43 10.48
N ALA A 16 -2.85 -3.40 9.16
CA ALA A 16 -3.96 -3.41 8.22
C ALA A 16 -3.71 -4.42 7.10
N SER A 17 -4.78 -4.87 6.44
CA SER A 17 -4.66 -5.69 5.24
C SER A 17 -5.84 -5.51 4.31
N ALA A 18 -5.58 -5.61 3.01
CA ALA A 18 -6.60 -5.58 1.97
C ALA A 18 -6.41 -6.77 1.01
N PRO A 19 -7.50 -7.41 0.55
CA PRO A 19 -7.41 -8.48 -0.44
C PRO A 19 -7.16 -7.90 -1.85
N GLY A 20 -6.58 -8.72 -2.72
CA GLY A 20 -6.70 -8.52 -4.15
C GLY A 20 -8.14 -8.73 -4.64
N ARG A 21 -8.38 -8.49 -5.92
CA ARG A 21 -9.67 -8.75 -6.56
C ARG A 21 -9.49 -9.29 -7.97
N VAL A 22 -10.45 -10.12 -8.40
CA VAL A 22 -10.60 -10.54 -9.79
C VAL A 22 -12.03 -10.24 -10.24
N ASN A 23 -12.20 -9.88 -11.50
CA ASN A 23 -13.52 -9.72 -12.10
C ASN A 23 -13.94 -11.07 -12.68
N LEU A 24 -15.10 -11.59 -12.26
CA LEU A 24 -15.66 -12.82 -12.81
C LEU A 24 -16.40 -12.56 -14.13
N LEU A 25 -17.07 -11.39 -14.22
CA LEU A 25 -17.81 -10.91 -15.39
C LEU A 25 -17.77 -9.38 -15.45
N GLY A 26 -17.99 -8.82 -16.64
CA GLY A 26 -18.04 -7.38 -16.86
C GLY A 26 -16.65 -6.74 -16.95
N GLU A 27 -15.75 -7.37 -17.70
CA GLU A 27 -14.52 -6.68 -18.13
C GLU A 27 -14.89 -5.60 -19.14
N HIS A 28 -14.24 -4.43 -19.07
CA HIS A 28 -14.44 -3.30 -19.99
C HIS A 28 -15.83 -2.66 -20.00
N THR A 29 -16.69 -3.00 -19.03
CA THR A 29 -18.03 -2.40 -18.87
C THR A 29 -18.06 -1.35 -17.76
N ASP A 30 -17.10 -1.38 -16.84
CA ASP A 30 -17.03 -0.52 -15.65
C ASP A 30 -16.84 0.97 -15.99
N TYR A 31 -16.10 1.29 -17.05
CA TYR A 31 -15.96 2.66 -17.54
C TYR A 31 -17.07 3.11 -18.51
N ASN A 32 -18.05 2.25 -18.78
CA ASN A 32 -19.19 2.51 -19.67
C ASN A 32 -20.54 2.47 -18.94
N ASP A 33 -20.56 2.76 -17.64
CA ASP A 33 -21.75 2.66 -16.76
C ASP A 33 -22.43 1.27 -16.76
N GLY A 34 -21.68 0.23 -17.11
CA GLY A 34 -22.16 -1.16 -17.11
C GLY A 34 -21.98 -1.86 -15.76
N PHE A 35 -22.59 -3.03 -15.63
CA PHE A 35 -22.42 -3.87 -14.44
C PHE A 35 -21.09 -4.64 -14.47
N MET A 36 -20.55 -4.90 -13.29
CA MET A 36 -19.38 -5.76 -13.06
C MET A 36 -19.61 -6.67 -11.87
N LEU A 37 -19.00 -7.87 -11.90
CA LEU A 37 -19.06 -8.84 -10.81
C LEU A 37 -17.65 -9.16 -10.28
N PRO A 38 -17.07 -8.28 -9.44
CA PRO A 38 -15.80 -8.53 -8.79
C PRO A 38 -15.93 -9.48 -7.60
N VAL A 39 -14.87 -10.20 -7.30
CA VAL A 39 -14.73 -10.97 -6.07
C VAL A 39 -13.35 -10.75 -5.45
N ALA A 40 -13.31 -10.65 -4.12
CA ALA A 40 -12.06 -10.58 -3.37
C ALA A 40 -11.31 -11.91 -3.49
N THR A 41 -10.00 -11.84 -3.73
CA THR A 41 -9.15 -13.04 -3.77
C THR A 41 -8.56 -13.34 -2.38
N PRO A 42 -8.11 -14.58 -2.12
CA PRO A 42 -7.46 -14.93 -0.86
C PRO A 42 -6.12 -14.22 -0.62
N GLN A 43 -5.42 -13.81 -1.68
CA GLN A 43 -4.16 -13.08 -1.60
C GLN A 43 -4.37 -11.68 -1.01
N ARG A 44 -3.49 -11.27 -0.10
CA ARG A 44 -3.61 -9.99 0.62
C ARG A 44 -2.31 -9.21 0.56
N THR A 45 -2.43 -7.89 0.56
CA THR A 45 -1.35 -6.97 0.94
C THR A 45 -1.53 -6.62 2.40
N LEU A 46 -0.49 -6.80 3.20
CA LEU A 46 -0.45 -6.42 4.61
C LEU A 46 0.43 -5.18 4.76
N VAL A 47 0.06 -4.31 5.69
CA VAL A 47 0.86 -3.14 6.06
C VAL A 47 0.91 -3.04 7.59
N ALA A 48 2.12 -2.94 8.12
CA ALA A 48 2.41 -2.64 9.52
C ALA A 48 3.02 -1.24 9.58
N MET A 49 2.46 -0.34 10.39
CA MET A 49 2.82 1.09 10.39
C MET A 49 2.87 1.69 11.78
N SER A 50 3.73 2.70 11.93
CA SER A 50 3.82 3.62 13.06
C SER A 50 4.12 5.02 12.54
N ARG A 51 3.86 6.06 13.35
CA ARG A 51 4.30 7.42 13.00
C ARG A 51 5.83 7.50 12.88
N SER A 52 6.33 8.23 11.87
CA SER A 52 7.75 8.53 11.76
C SER A 52 8.18 9.49 12.87
N GLY A 53 9.45 9.40 13.27
CA GLY A 53 10.08 10.32 14.22
C GLY A 53 10.66 11.57 13.56
N ASP A 54 10.60 11.66 12.23
CA ASP A 54 11.08 12.78 11.42
C ASP A 54 10.01 13.22 10.40
N ASP A 55 10.37 14.19 9.54
CA ASP A 55 9.48 14.76 8.52
C ASP A 55 9.48 13.97 7.20
N HIS A 56 9.80 12.67 7.27
CA HIS A 56 9.84 11.78 6.11
C HIS A 56 8.88 10.60 6.28
N PHE A 57 8.40 10.12 5.15
CA PHE A 57 7.74 8.83 5.06
C PHE A 57 8.77 7.76 4.72
N HIS A 58 8.75 6.64 5.43
CA HIS A 58 9.64 5.50 5.22
C HIS A 58 8.82 4.23 5.00
N PHE A 59 9.07 3.54 3.89
CA PHE A 59 8.41 2.29 3.54
C PHE A 59 9.44 1.23 3.15
N TYR A 60 9.17 -0.01 3.50
CA TYR A 60 9.93 -1.16 3.04
C TYR A 60 8.95 -2.22 2.54
N SER A 61 9.28 -2.86 1.41
CA SER A 61 8.53 -3.99 0.88
C SER A 61 9.42 -5.22 0.80
N PRO A 62 9.12 -6.30 1.55
CA PRO A 62 9.90 -7.54 1.46
C PRO A 62 9.73 -8.24 0.10
N THR A 63 8.62 -8.00 -0.60
CA THR A 63 8.38 -8.55 -1.95
C THR A 63 9.35 -7.97 -2.98
N PHE A 64 9.69 -6.69 -2.84
CA PHE A 64 10.61 -5.99 -3.74
C PHE A 64 12.03 -5.87 -3.18
N ASP A 65 12.22 -6.26 -1.92
CA ASP A 65 13.42 -6.03 -1.12
C ASP A 65 13.98 -4.60 -1.28
N ASN A 66 13.09 -3.60 -1.14
CA ASN A 66 13.40 -2.22 -1.44
C ASN A 66 12.72 -1.26 -0.46
N THR A 67 13.46 -0.21 -0.09
CA THR A 67 13.01 0.89 0.77
C THR A 67 12.69 2.12 -0.08
N VAL A 68 11.57 2.76 0.22
CA VAL A 68 11.19 4.06 -0.32
C VAL A 68 11.14 5.07 0.81
N THR A 69 11.85 6.18 0.64
CA THR A 69 11.82 7.32 1.56
C THR A 69 11.57 8.60 0.78
N PHE A 70 10.69 9.47 1.27
CA PHE A 70 10.49 10.82 0.73
C PHE A 70 9.99 11.78 1.82
N ALA A 71 10.31 13.07 1.66
CA ALA A 71 9.89 14.13 2.59
C ALA A 71 8.38 14.39 2.51
N HIS A 72 7.80 14.97 3.56
CA HIS A 72 6.36 15.27 3.62
C HIS A 72 5.87 16.17 2.47
N ASP A 73 6.69 17.14 2.05
CA ASP A 73 6.43 18.04 0.91
C ASP A 73 7.01 17.53 -0.43
N GLY A 74 7.69 16.38 -0.40
CA GLY A 74 8.29 15.73 -1.55
C GLY A 74 7.32 14.82 -2.31
N ASN A 75 7.87 14.05 -3.26
CA ASN A 75 7.12 13.02 -4.01
C ASN A 75 7.83 11.68 -3.87
N ALA A 76 7.07 10.59 -3.90
CA ALA A 76 7.65 9.27 -3.91
C ALA A 76 8.36 8.99 -5.25
N PRO A 77 9.48 8.24 -5.25
CA PRO A 77 10.04 7.73 -6.50
C PRO A 77 9.04 6.82 -7.23
N GLN A 78 9.19 6.72 -8.55
CA GLN A 78 8.36 5.84 -9.37
C GLN A 78 8.45 4.39 -8.86
N GLY A 79 7.30 3.73 -8.69
CA GLY A 79 7.23 2.35 -8.21
C GLY A 79 6.09 2.16 -7.21
N TYR A 80 6.25 1.24 -6.26
CA TYR A 80 5.19 0.98 -5.29
C TYR A 80 4.91 2.17 -4.36
N GLY A 81 5.90 3.04 -4.15
CA GLY A 81 5.79 4.22 -3.29
C GLY A 81 4.74 5.22 -3.77
N SER A 82 4.53 5.35 -5.08
CA SER A 82 3.55 6.30 -5.63
C SER A 82 2.09 5.92 -5.30
N TYR A 83 1.78 4.63 -5.13
CA TYR A 83 0.46 4.21 -4.66
C TYR A 83 0.21 4.66 -3.22
N ILE A 84 1.23 4.55 -2.36
CA ILE A 84 1.14 4.94 -0.95
C ILE A 84 1.03 6.46 -0.82
N GLU A 85 1.85 7.19 -1.58
CA GLU A 85 1.76 8.65 -1.69
C GLU A 85 0.35 9.10 -2.09
N GLY A 86 -0.23 8.49 -3.13
CA GLY A 86 -1.60 8.78 -3.56
C GLY A 86 -2.63 8.59 -2.45
N CYS A 87 -2.52 7.52 -1.66
CA CYS A 87 -3.40 7.29 -0.51
C CYS A 87 -3.22 8.33 0.59
N ILE A 88 -1.98 8.71 0.93
CA ILE A 88 -1.70 9.73 1.95
C ILE A 88 -2.29 11.08 1.52
N ARG A 89 -2.05 11.50 0.27
CA ARG A 89 -2.56 12.77 -0.27
C ARG A 89 -4.08 12.83 -0.36
N LEU A 90 -4.75 11.68 -0.51
CA LEU A 90 -6.22 11.61 -0.59
C LEU A 90 -6.89 11.89 0.77
N VAL A 91 -6.20 11.60 1.88
CA VAL A 91 -6.78 11.68 3.24
C VAL A 91 -6.29 12.88 4.06
N GLN A 92 -5.40 13.70 3.49
CA GLN A 92 -4.95 14.98 4.04
C GLN A 92 -5.83 16.12 3.53
#